data_AF-A0A349YGZ8-F1
#
_entry.id   AF-A0A349YGZ8-F1
#
_cell.length_a   1.000
_cell.length_b   1.000
_cell.length_c   1.000
_cell.angle_alpha   90.00
_cell.angle_beta   90.00
_cell.angle_gamma   90.00
#
_symmetry.space_group_name_H-M   'P 1'
#
loop_
_entity.id
_entity.type
_entity.pdbx_description
1 polymer ?
#
loop_
_entity_poly.entity_id
_entity_poly.type
_entity_poly.pdbx_seq_one_letter_code
_entity_poly.pdbx_strand_id
1 'polypeptide(L)' 'MSLRAPFRYDYVGSFLRPQELIDARVEFDEGKISREQLTEIEDRSITELIEKQKKAGYHVITDGEF' A
#
# COMPACT_ATOMS: atom_id res chain seq x y z
N MET A 1 23.99 -11.55 -10.60
CA MET A 1 23.41 -12.54 -9.66
C MET A 1 21.91 -12.56 -9.87
N SER A 2 21.31 -13.73 -10.12
CA SER A 2 19.85 -13.87 -10.20
C SER A 2 19.32 -14.09 -8.78
N LEU A 3 18.52 -13.14 -8.28
CA LEU A 3 17.76 -13.31 -7.04
C LEU A 3 16.64 -14.33 -7.32
N ARG A 4 16.62 -15.44 -6.59
CA ARG A 4 15.56 -16.45 -6.66
C ARG A 4 14.87 -16.53 -5.31
N ALA A 5 13.57 -16.31 -5.30
CA ALA A 5 12.72 -16.57 -4.15
C ALA A 5 12.75 -18.07 -3.77
N PRO A 6 12.53 -18.43 -2.49
CA PRO A 6 12.11 -17.57 -1.37
C PRO A 6 13.28 -16.86 -0.68
N PHE A 7 13.07 -15.59 -0.32
CA PHE A 7 14.03 -14.81 0.46
C PHE A 7 14.02 -15.26 1.94
N ARG A 8 15.13 -15.02 2.66
CA ARG A 8 15.26 -15.41 4.09
C ARG A 8 14.23 -14.75 5.00
N TYR A 9 13.76 -13.57 4.63
CA TYR A 9 12.73 -12.81 5.32
C TYR A 9 11.96 -11.98 4.29
N ASP A 10 10.65 -11.88 4.45
CA ASP A 10 9.78 -11.07 3.61
C ASP A 10 8.47 -10.73 4.35
N TYR A 11 7.67 -9.81 3.80
CA TYR A 11 6.34 -9.51 4.31
C TYR A 11 5.27 -10.44 3.71
N VAL A 12 4.23 -10.73 4.49
CA VAL A 12 3.14 -11.63 4.07
C VAL A 12 2.22 -10.96 3.03
N GLY A 13 2.06 -9.64 3.09
CA GLY A 13 1.19 -8.88 2.19
C GLY A 13 0.60 -7.64 2.83
N SER A 14 -0.07 -7.80 3.97
CA SER A 14 -0.80 -6.71 4.62
C SER A 14 0.12 -5.75 5.38
N PHE A 15 -0.12 -4.45 5.20
CA PHE A 15 0.54 -3.38 5.96
C PHE A 15 -0.49 -2.57 6.77
N LEU A 16 0.00 -1.81 7.76
CA LEU A 16 -0.82 -0.83 8.46
C LEU A 16 -1.30 0.23 7.47
N ARG A 17 -2.63 0.41 7.38
CA ARG A 17 -3.23 1.42 6.53
C ARG A 17 -2.82 2.82 6.99
N PRO A 18 -2.37 3.69 6.07
CA PRO A 18 -2.10 5.09 6.40
C PRO A 18 -3.36 5.77 6.94
N GLN A 19 -3.18 6.74 7.85
CA GLN A 19 -4.30 7.49 8.41
C GLN A 19 -5.15 8.14 7.30
N GLU A 20 -4.50 8.66 6.27
CA GLU A 20 -5.17 9.26 5.11
C GLU A 20 -6.12 8.29 4.38
N LEU A 21 -5.75 7.01 4.26
CA LEU A 21 -6.60 5.98 3.66
C LEU A 21 -7.78 5.62 4.57
N ILE A 22 -7.56 5.59 5.88
CA ILE A 22 -8.63 5.37 6.86
C ILE A 22 -9.64 6.51 6.78
N ASP A 23 -9.16 7.76 6.77
CA ASP A 23 -10.01 8.95 6.70
C ASP A 23 -10.78 8.99 5.37
N ALA A 24 -10.12 8.68 4.25
CA ALA A 24 -10.77 8.62 2.94
C ALA A 24 -11.90 7.58 2.87
N ARG A 25 -11.72 6.41 3.51
CA ARG A 25 -12.78 5.40 3.60
C ARG A 25 -13.97 5.88 4.40
N VAL A 26 -13.72 6.56 5.53
CA VAL A 26 -14.79 7.19 6.32
C VAL A 26 -15.52 8.24 5.49
N GLU A 27 -14.78 9.10 4.78
CA GLU A 27 -15.37 10.13 3.92
C GLU A 27 -16.17 9.54 2.75
N PHE A 28 -15.72 8.42 2.18
CA PHE A 28 -16.46 7.71 1.15
C PHE A 28 -17.75 7.09 1.68
N ASP A 29 -17.70 6.45 2.85
CA ASP A 29 -18.87 5.88 3.53
C ASP A 29 -19.89 6.97 3.91
N GLU A 30 -19.40 8.17 4.24
CA GLU A 30 -20.23 9.36 4.50
C GLU A 30 -20.70 10.07 3.22
N GLY A 31 -20.28 9.61 2.04
CA GLY A 31 -20.65 10.18 0.73
C GLY A 31 -20.02 11.54 0.43
N LYS A 32 -18.94 11.90 1.12
CA LYS A 32 -18.21 13.17 0.96
C LYS A 32 -17.25 13.15 -0.23
N ILE A 33 -16.71 11.98 -0.57
CA ILE A 33 -15.83 11.79 -1.72
C ILE A 33 -16.41 10.76 -2.68
N SER A 34 -16.06 10.88 -3.96
CA SER A 34 -16.43 9.90 -4.98
C SER A 34 -15.56 8.66 -4.90
N ARG A 35 -15.98 7.59 -5.58
CA ARG A 35 -15.20 6.36 -5.66
C ARG A 35 -13.86 6.60 -6.34
N GLU A 36 -13.83 7.46 -7.35
CA GLU A 36 -12.60 7.83 -8.07
C GLU A 36 -11.61 8.52 -7.13
N GLN A 37 -12.09 9.41 -6.25
CA GLN A 37 -11.24 10.08 -5.27
C GLN A 37 -10.69 9.10 -4.22
N LEU A 38 -11.50 8.13 -3.78
CA LEU A 38 -11.02 7.06 -2.90
C LEU A 38 -9.92 6.23 -3.59
N THR A 39 -10.13 5.85 -4.85
CA THR A 39 -9.13 5.10 -5.64
C THR A 39 -7.82 5.88 -5.78
N GLU A 40 -7.87 7.19 -6.05
CA GLU A 40 -6.66 8.02 -6.14
C GLU A 40 -5.86 8.03 -4.83
N ILE A 41 -6.54 8.03 -3.68
CA ILE A 41 -5.91 7.99 -2.35
C ILE A 41 -5.30 6.60 -2.08
N GLU A 42 -6.00 5.53 -2.47
CA GLU A 42 -5.50 4.15 -2.42
C GLU A 42 -4.23 4.00 -3.27
N ASP A 43 -4.27 4.43 -4.54
CA ASP A 43 -3.13 4.37 -5.48
C ASP A 43 -1.91 5.14 -4.97
N ARG A 44 -2.13 6.33 -4.38
CA ARG A 44 -1.06 7.11 -3.77
C ARG A 44 -0.46 6.38 -2.57
N SER A 45 -1.30 5.81 -1.71
CA SER A 45 -0.86 5.05 -0.53
C SER A 45 -0.02 3.83 -0.93
N ILE A 46 -0.45 3.10 -1.96
CA ILE A 46 0.28 1.96 -2.54
C ILE A 46 1.62 2.43 -3.11
N THR A 47 1.64 3.52 -3.87
CA THR A 47 2.88 4.07 -4.46
C THR A 47 3.91 4.43 -3.38
N GLU A 48 3.46 5.07 -2.29
CA GLU A 48 4.33 5.37 -1.16
C GLU A 48 4.85 4.12 -0.46
N LEU A 49 4.01 3.09 -0.31
CA LEU A 49 4.40 1.81 0.28
C LEU A 49 5.46 1.10 -0.58
N ILE A 50 5.30 1.11 -1.90
CA ILE A 50 6.28 0.56 -2.85
C ILE A 50 7.63 1.26 -2.68
N GLU A 51 7.64 2.58 -2.60
CA GLU A 51 8.89 3.35 -2.42
C GLU A 51 9.54 3.08 -1.06
N LYS A 52 8.76 2.89 0.01
CA LYS A 52 9.27 2.48 1.32
C LYS A 52 9.90 1.08 1.27
N GLN A 53 9.24 0.12 0.62
CA GLN A 53 9.77 -1.24 0.47
C GLN A 53 11.07 -1.27 -0.32
N LYS A 54 11.15 -0.54 -1.44
CA LYS A 54 12.38 -0.38 -2.24
C LYS A 54 13.52 0.23 -1.42
N LYS A 55 13.25 1.31 -0.69
CA LYS A 55 14.26 1.98 0.17
C LYS A 55 14.76 1.09 1.30
N ALA A 56 13.89 0.24 1.84
CA ALA A 56 14.27 -0.72 2.88
C ALA A 56 15.02 -1.95 2.32
N GLY A 57 15.19 -2.05 1.00
CA GLY A 57 15.95 -3.12 0.35
C GLY A 57 15.18 -4.42 0.16
N TYR A 58 13.84 -4.37 0.25
CA TYR A 58 13.02 -5.54 -0.03
C TYR A 58 13.00 -5.86 -1.53
N HIS A 59 12.98 -7.15 -1.82
CA HIS A 59 13.00 -7.67 -3.20
C HIS A 59 11.61 -8.12 -3.66
N VAL A 60 10.74 -8.52 -2.73
CA VAL A 60 9.31 -8.70 -2.99
C VAL A 60 8.60 -7.43 -2.56
N ILE A 61 7.69 -6.99 -3.42
CA ILE A 61 6.90 -5.78 -3.22
C ILE A 61 5.44 -6.20 -3.17
N THR A 62 4.72 -5.63 -2.21
CA THR A 62 3.29 -5.86 -2.00
C THR A 62 2.54 -4.53 -2.03
N ASP A 63 1.25 -4.55 -2.31
CA ASP A 63 0.36 -3.39 -2.29
C ASP A 63 -0.16 -3.05 -0.87
N GLY A 64 0.18 -3.87 0.13
CA GLY A 64 -0.24 -3.64 1.51
C GLY A 64 -1.66 -4.09 1.83
N GLU A 65 -2.39 -4.67 0.88
CA GLU A 65 -3.84 -4.94 0.97
C GLU A 65 -4.63 -3.69 1.38
N PHE A 66 -4.22 -2.56 0.79
CA PHE A 66 -4.78 -1.25 1.06
C PHE A 66 -6.22 -1.17 0.61
#